data_AF-A0A560LIG4-F1
#
_entry.id   AF-A0A560LIG4-F1
#
_cell.length_a   1.000
_cell.length_b   1.000
_cell.length_c   1.000
_cell.angle_alpha   90.00
_cell.angle_beta   90.00
_cell.angle_gamma   90.00
#
_symmetry.space_group_name_H-M   'P 1'
#
loop_
_entity.id
_entity.type
_entity.pdbx_description
1 polymer ?
#
loop_
_entity_poly.entity_id
_entity_poly.type
_entity_poly.pdbx_seq_one_letter_code
_entity_poly.pdbx_strand_id
1 'polypeptide(L)'
;MERLKRLAKGALSQSELEVIKRVFDLATTQSWFDDAEYSREGFAVALIDLFRCGIVNPTQLEKIALFWALSDFSQTMSSTQRAKLRSLYGGCEIEREVSC
;
A
#
# COMPACT_ATOMS: atom_id res chain seq x y z
N MET A 1 2.40 12.14 0.80
CA MET A 1 3.86 12.00 0.56
C MET A 1 4.63 11.51 1.78
N GLU A 2 4.38 12.03 2.97
CA GLU A 2 5.15 11.68 4.18
C GLU A 2 5.13 10.18 4.53
N ARG A 3 4.02 9.47 4.29
CA ARG A 3 3.95 8.00 4.41
C ARG A 3 5.01 7.30 3.54
N LEU A 4 5.02 7.60 2.24
CA LEU A 4 5.96 6.98 1.30
C LEU A 4 7.41 7.29 1.65
N LYS A 5 7.71 8.53 2.05
CA LYS A 5 9.05 8.91 2.53
C LYS A 5 9.47 8.11 3.77
N ARG A 6 8.58 7.98 4.76
CA ARG A 6 8.81 7.22 5.98
C ARG A 6 9.11 5.75 5.66
N LEU A 7 8.33 5.13 4.79
CA LEU A 7 8.48 3.73 4.39
C LEU A 7 9.71 3.49 3.50
N ALA A 8 10.04 4.46 2.65
CA ALA A 8 11.24 4.41 1.82
C ALA A 8 12.54 4.54 2.64
N LYS A 9 12.45 5.00 3.90
CA LYS A 9 13.60 5.22 4.81
C LYS A 9 14.72 6.07 4.18
N GLY A 10 14.34 7.03 3.32
CA GLY A 10 15.29 7.90 2.62
C GLY A 10 16.08 7.22 1.49
N ALA A 11 15.80 5.96 1.15
CA ALA A 11 16.52 5.22 0.10
C ALA A 11 16.11 5.61 -1.33
N LEU A 12 15.04 6.39 -1.48
CA LEU A 12 14.51 6.81 -2.77
C LEU A 12 14.70 8.32 -2.94
N SER A 13 15.12 8.72 -4.13
CA SER A 13 15.17 10.11 -4.55
C SER A 13 13.76 10.71 -4.68
N GLN A 14 13.70 12.04 -4.75
CA GLN A 14 12.42 12.77 -4.85
C GLN A 14 11.65 12.40 -6.13
N SER A 15 12.32 12.23 -7.26
CA SER A 15 11.70 11.83 -8.53
C SER A 15 11.13 10.41 -8.48
N GLU A 16 11.84 9.47 -7.85
CA GLU A 16 11.37 8.09 -7.66
C GLU A 16 10.15 8.05 -6.74
N LEU A 17 10.17 8.84 -5.67
CA LEU A 17 9.03 9.00 -4.77
C LEU A 17 7.80 9.59 -5.49
N GLU A 18 7.99 10.48 -6.46
CA GLU A 18 6.89 11.02 -7.27
C GLU A 18 6.27 9.96 -8.20
N VAL A 19 7.10 9.11 -8.81
CA VAL A 19 6.61 7.97 -9.61
C VAL A 19 5.79 7.02 -8.75
N ILE A 20 6.31 6.63 -7.58
CA ILE A 20 5.61 5.77 -6.63
C ILE A 20 4.32 6.43 -6.14
N LYS A 21 4.34 7.72 -5.81
CA LYS A 21 3.15 8.46 -5.38
C LYS A 21 2.06 8.44 -6.46
N ARG A 22 2.43 8.64 -7.72
CA ARG A 22 1.47 8.64 -8.83
C ARG A 22 0.77 7.29 -8.95
N VAL A 23 1.51 6.19 -8.88
CA VAL A 23 0.95 4.84 -8.95
C VAL A 23 0.10 4.54 -7.71
N PHE A 24 0.56 4.97 -6.54
CA PHE A 24 -0.20 4.85 -5.29
C PHE A 24 -1.56 5.55 -5.40
N ASP A 25 -1.57 6.83 -5.75
CA ASP A 25 -2.78 7.63 -5.89
C ASP A 25 -3.72 7.03 -6.94
N LEU A 26 -3.17 6.55 -8.07
CA LEU A 26 -3.94 5.93 -9.14
C LEU A 26 -4.72 4.72 -8.65
N ALA A 27 -4.11 3.83 -7.85
CA ALA A 27 -4.78 2.66 -7.32
C ALA A 27 -5.77 3.02 -6.19
N THR A 28 -5.37 3.87 -5.25
CA THR A 28 -6.22 4.19 -4.07
C THR A 28 -7.44 5.04 -4.39
N THR A 29 -7.48 5.67 -5.56
CA THR A 29 -8.66 6.43 -6.03
C THR A 29 -9.67 5.55 -6.76
N GLN A 30 -9.34 4.29 -7.06
CA GLN A 30 -10.26 3.38 -7.72
C GLN A 30 -11.35 2.92 -6.76
N SER A 31 -12.59 2.83 -7.27
CA SER A 31 -13.75 2.41 -6.48
C SER A 31 -13.68 0.98 -5.94
N TRP A 32 -12.84 0.13 -6.52
CA TRP A 32 -12.63 -1.25 -6.08
C TRP A 32 -11.58 -1.37 -4.96
N PHE A 33 -10.75 -0.35 -4.72
CA PHE A 33 -9.70 -0.39 -3.70
C PHE A 33 -10.29 -0.34 -2.28
N ASP A 34 -9.76 -1.15 -1.36
CA ASP A 34 -10.14 -1.12 0.06
C ASP A 34 -9.48 0.07 0.75
N ASP A 35 -10.28 1.07 1.09
CA ASP A 35 -9.75 2.35 1.58
C ASP A 35 -9.27 2.34 3.03
N ALA A 36 -9.36 1.19 3.70
CA ALA A 36 -8.88 1.03 5.06
C ALA A 36 -7.38 1.36 5.19
N GLU A 37 -7.00 1.92 6.34
CA GLU A 37 -5.63 2.36 6.57
C GLU A 37 -4.60 1.24 6.41
N TYR A 38 -4.91 0.04 6.90
CA TYR A 38 -4.05 -1.14 6.75
C TYR A 38 -3.82 -1.54 5.29
N SER A 39 -4.83 -1.36 4.42
CA SER A 39 -4.73 -1.67 2.99
C SER A 39 -3.88 -0.62 2.29
N ARG A 40 -4.07 0.66 2.62
CA ARG A 40 -3.23 1.75 2.10
C ARG A 40 -1.77 1.62 2.57
N GLU A 41 -1.53 1.24 3.81
CA GLU A 41 -0.17 1.06 4.35
C GLU A 41 0.51 -0.17 3.72
N GLY A 42 -0.19 -1.30 3.66
CA GLY A 42 0.33 -2.52 3.03
C GLY A 42 0.63 -2.34 1.54
N PHE A 43 -0.23 -1.63 0.81
CA PHE A 43 0.01 -1.35 -0.60
C PHE A 43 1.20 -0.41 -0.81
N ALA A 44 1.36 0.61 0.04
CA ALA A 44 2.52 1.51 -0.02
C ALA A 44 3.85 0.76 0.21
N VAL A 45 3.88 -0.19 1.16
CA VAL A 45 5.04 -1.07 1.40
C VAL A 45 5.33 -1.91 0.16
N ALA A 46 4.31 -2.62 -0.36
CA ALA A 46 4.46 -3.48 -1.53
C ALA A 46 4.97 -2.71 -2.76
N LEU A 47 4.50 -1.47 -2.97
CA LEU A 47 4.92 -0.63 -4.09
C LEU A 47 6.38 -0.19 -3.97
N ILE A 48 6.82 0.18 -2.77
CA ILE A 48 8.23 0.52 -2.51
C ILE A 48 9.13 -0.72 -2.72
N ASP A 49 8.68 -1.89 -2.30
CA ASP A 49 9.43 -3.13 -2.47
C ASP A 49 9.52 -3.56 -3.95
N LEU A 50 8.45 -3.41 -4.74
CA LEU A 50 8.50 -3.60 -6.20
C LEU A 50 9.55 -2.70 -6.86
N PHE A 51 9.59 -1.42 -6.46
CA PHE A 51 10.58 -0.48 -6.96
C PHE A 51 12.01 -0.90 -6.58
N ARG A 52 12.23 -1.30 -5.31
CA ARG A 52 13.53 -1.80 -4.81
C ARG A 52 13.98 -3.10 -5.49
N CYS A 53 13.05 -3.94 -5.94
CA CYS A 53 13.33 -5.13 -6.73
C CYS A 53 13.72 -4.82 -8.19
N GLY A 54 13.83 -3.54 -8.56
CA GLY A 54 14.30 -3.11 -9.88
C GLY A 54 13.21 -2.83 -10.90
N ILE A 55 11.93 -2.84 -10.50
CA ILE A 55 10.82 -2.43 -11.38
C ILE A 55 10.73 -0.90 -11.40
N VAL A 56 11.70 -0.28 -12.08
CA VAL A 56 11.86 1.18 -12.14
C VAL A 56 11.21 1.81 -13.36
N ASN A 57 10.83 1.03 -14.37
CA ASN A 57 10.08 1.53 -15.52
C ASN A 57 8.65 1.93 -15.08
N PRO A 58 8.23 3.21 -15.22
CA PRO A 58 6.95 3.67 -14.68
C PRO A 58 5.74 2.91 -15.20
N THR A 59 5.70 2.60 -16.50
CA THR A 59 4.57 1.88 -17.11
C THR A 59 4.50 0.43 -16.65
N GLN A 60 5.64 -0.23 -16.46
CA GLN A 60 5.68 -1.59 -15.91
C GLN A 60 5.27 -1.60 -14.44
N LEU A 61 5.80 -0.66 -13.64
CA LEU A 61 5.46 -0.51 -12.23
C LEU A 61 3.96 -0.30 -12.06
N GLU A 62 3.37 0.61 -12.84
CA GLU A 62 1.93 0.88 -12.79
C GLU A 62 1.10 -0.37 -13.08
N LYS A 63 1.40 -1.09 -14.17
CA LYS A 63 0.64 -2.29 -14.55
C LYS A 63 0.71 -3.38 -13.48
N ILE A 64 1.90 -3.65 -12.95
CA ILE A 64 2.11 -4.70 -11.94
C ILE A 64 1.46 -4.28 -10.62
N ALA A 65 1.66 -3.03 -10.20
CA ALA A 65 1.08 -2.51 -8.98
C ALA A 65 -0.45 -2.50 -9.01
N LEU A 66 -1.07 -2.12 -10.13
CA LEU A 66 -2.53 -2.16 -10.28
C LEU A 66 -3.07 -3.59 -10.26
N PHE A 67 -2.38 -4.54 -10.91
CA PHE A 67 -2.77 -5.94 -10.87
C PHE A 67 -2.71 -6.50 -9.44
N TRP A 68 -1.63 -6.22 -8.70
CA TRP A 68 -1.51 -6.58 -7.28
C TRP A 68 -2.55 -5.88 -6.41
N ALA A 69 -2.78 -4.58 -6.60
CA ALA A 69 -3.79 -3.82 -5.87
C ALA A 69 -5.18 -4.43 -6.04
N LEU A 70 -5.54 -4.80 -7.28
CA LEU A 70 -6.84 -5.40 -7.57
C LEU A 70 -6.99 -6.79 -6.95
N SER A 71 -5.94 -7.61 -6.96
CA SER A 71 -5.95 -8.94 -6.33
C SER A 71 -6.00 -8.83 -4.81
N ASP A 72 -5.13 -8.01 -4.23
CA ASP A 72 -4.76 -8.15 -2.82
C ASP A 72 -5.29 -7.06 -1.90
N PHE A 73 -5.70 -5.93 -2.47
CA PHE A 73 -6.13 -4.74 -1.74
C PHE A 73 -7.52 -4.28 -2.21
N SER A 74 -8.28 -5.16 -2.86
CA SER A 74 -9.66 -4.89 -3.27
C SER A 74 -10.65 -5.04 -2.09
N GLN A 75 -11.75 -4.29 -2.14
CA GLN A 75 -12.88 -4.45 -1.21
C GLN A 75 -13.45 -5.88 -1.20
N THR A 76 -13.30 -6.60 -2.32
CA THR A 76 -13.76 -7.98 -2.49
C THR A 76 -12.75 -9.03 -2.00
N MET A 77 -11.64 -8.63 -1.39
CA MET A 77 -10.66 -9.57 -0.83
C MET A 77 -11.30 -10.53 0.20
N SER A 78 -10.73 -11.73 0.34
CA SER A 78 -11.21 -12.71 1.30
C SER A 78 -11.05 -12.22 2.75
N SER A 79 -11.89 -12.72 3.66
CA SER A 79 -11.79 -12.42 5.10
C SER A 79 -10.43 -12.80 5.69
N THR A 80 -9.87 -13.94 5.27
CA THR A 80 -8.52 -14.39 5.66
C THR A 80 -7.45 -13.39 5.23
N GLN A 81 -7.53 -12.91 3.99
CA GLN A 81 -6.59 -11.92 3.46
C GLN A 81 -6.71 -10.58 4.18
N ARG A 82 -7.93 -10.12 4.44
CA ARG A 82 -8.18 -8.93 5.23
C ARG A 82 -7.62 -9.04 6.64
N ALA A 83 -7.82 -10.19 7.31
CA ALA A 83 -7.27 -10.45 8.63
C ALA A 83 -5.73 -10.43 8.62
N LYS A 84 -5.10 -11.00 7.58
CA LYS A 84 -3.65 -10.94 7.38
C LYS A 84 -3.15 -9.50 7.22
N LEU A 85 -3.79 -8.70 6.36
CA LEU A 85 -3.41 -7.30 6.17
C LEU A 85 -3.58 -6.48 7.46
N ARG A 86 -4.67 -6.68 8.22
CA ARG A 86 -4.85 -6.05 9.53
C ARG A 86 -3.78 -6.46 10.53
N SER A 87 -3.41 -7.73 10.58
CA SER A 87 -2.36 -8.19 11.49
C SER A 87 -0.99 -7.58 11.17
N LEU A 88 -0.70 -7.35 9.89
CA LEU A 88 0.60 -6.85 9.44
C LEU A 88 0.68 -5.31 9.46
N TYR A 89 -0.42 -4.64 9.16
CA TYR A 89 -0.45 -3.20 8.84
C TYR A 89 -1.54 -2.43 9.58
N GLY A 90 -2.33 -3.09 10.44
CA GLY A 90 -3.45 -2.49 11.18
C GLY A 90 -3.08 -1.34 12.09
N GLY A 91 -1.81 -1.21 12.47
CA GLY A 91 -1.48 -0.50 13.70
C GLY A 91 -2.12 -1.22 14.90
N CYS A 92 -1.57 -1.06 16.08
CA CYS A 92 -2.19 -1.65 17.27
C CYS A 92 -3.49 -0.88 17.57
N GLU A 93 -4.64 -1.35 17.08
CA GLU A 93 -5.93 -1.09 17.72
C GLU A 93 -6.12 -2.11 18.87
N ILE A 94 -5.15 -2.19 19.78
CA ILE A 94 -5.37 -2.77 21.11
C ILE A 94 -5.25 -1.61 22.09
N GLU A 95 -6.35 -0.89 22.28
CA GLU A 95 -6.67 -0.12 23.50
C GLU A 95 -8.04 0.59 23.37
N ARG A 96 -9.12 -0.17 23.16
CA ARG A 96 -10.48 0.24 23.59
C ARG A 96 -11.34 -0.98 23.95
N GLU A 97 -10.81 -1.82 24.83
CA GLU A 97 -11.62 -2.70 25.68
C GLU A 97 -11.04 -2.65 27.11
N VAL A 98 -11.02 -1.46 27.72
CA VAL A 98 -11.02 -1.34 29.18
C VAL A 98 -11.86 -0.12 29.57
N SER A 99 -12.83 -0.35 30.46
CA SER A 99 -13.78 0.60 31.11
C SER A 99 -15.13 0.72 30.37
N CYS A 100 -16.27 0.28 30.89
CA CYS A 100 -16.70 -0.08 32.26
C CYS A 100 -17.67 -1.27 32.23
#